data_AF-A0A6L9G2B2-F1
#
_entry.id   AF-A0A6L9G2B2-F1
#
_cell.length_a   1.000
_cell.length_b   1.000
_cell.length_c   1.000
_cell.angle_alpha   90.00
_cell.angle_beta   90.00
_cell.angle_gamma   90.00
#
_symmetry.space_group_name_H-M   'P 1'
#
loop_
_entity.id
_entity.type
_entity.pdbx_description
1 polymer ?
#
loop_
_entity_poly.entity_id
_entity_poly.type
_entity_poly.pdbx_seq_one_letter_code
_entity_poly.pdbx_strand_id
1 'polypeptide(L)'
;MTRFGTWESYFYPPPDDATMRNVEDIRDPNALHSFEYSATALRQRQLNADPSLIAHTYDAEHLRAIHRYLFQDVYEWAGEYRTQNMSKGNAMRGFADVTTGEIDRYLADAQRLVQQTEWGRLDRDQFGAAAANVFAHVNQAHPFREGNGRSSNVFMEHVAQRSRFTLDYARVSPQVWNQSSEFSVPDRGRYEVVPDSLVPVFRHIAVERTSTTTPGVDPAALARSPLSASYPKAPDSSKDSGRGAATGQQSPARGTARPGRGYGTNGPGVGR
;
A
#
# COMPACT_ATOMS: atom_id res chain seq x y z
N MET A 1 -13.43 19.75 11.31
CA MET A 1 -13.14 18.60 10.43
C MET A 1 -11.83 18.90 9.71
N THR A 2 -10.88 17.97 9.70
CA THR A 2 -9.64 18.13 8.91
C THR A 2 -9.99 18.13 7.42
N ARG A 3 -9.30 18.96 6.62
CA ARG A 3 -9.58 19.12 5.17
C ARG A 3 -9.53 17.79 4.41
N PHE A 4 -8.72 16.84 4.86
CA PHE A 4 -8.51 15.52 4.27
C PHE A 4 -9.01 14.36 5.15
N GLY A 5 -10.19 14.53 5.75
CA GLY A 5 -10.77 13.59 6.72
C GLY A 5 -11.50 12.38 6.12
N THR A 6 -11.95 12.44 4.86
CA THR A 6 -12.70 11.36 4.18
C THR A 6 -12.03 10.95 2.88
N TRP A 7 -12.46 9.85 2.27
CA TRP A 7 -11.94 9.41 0.98
C TRP A 7 -12.13 10.46 -0.12
N GLU A 8 -13.34 11.00 -0.20
CA GLU A 8 -13.78 11.97 -1.20
C GLU A 8 -13.07 13.31 -1.03
N SER A 9 -12.67 13.64 0.21
CA SER A 9 -12.01 14.91 0.51
C SER A 9 -10.63 15.07 -0.16
N TYR A 10 -10.02 13.98 -0.61
CA TYR A 10 -8.79 14.01 -1.41
C TYR A 10 -9.03 14.37 -2.88
N PHE A 11 -10.28 14.35 -3.35
CA PHE A 11 -10.65 14.62 -4.74
C PHE A 11 -11.39 15.95 -4.88
N TYR A 12 -11.40 16.50 -6.09
CA TYR A 12 -12.32 17.57 -6.41
C TYR A 12 -13.76 17.08 -6.42
N PRO A 13 -14.75 17.95 -6.19
CA PRO A 13 -16.15 17.57 -6.41
C PRO A 13 -16.41 17.36 -7.91
N PRO A 14 -17.49 16.65 -8.29
CA PRO A 14 -17.93 16.57 -9.67
C PRO A 14 -18.03 17.95 -10.32
N PRO A 15 -17.61 18.10 -11.60
CA PRO A 15 -17.29 17.02 -12.55
C PRO A 15 -15.84 16.52 -12.52
N ASP A 16 -14.99 17.02 -11.62
CA ASP A 16 -13.55 16.75 -11.60
C ASP A 16 -13.17 15.66 -10.57
N ASP A 17 -14.11 14.85 -10.11
CA ASP A 17 -13.95 13.87 -9.03
C ASP A 17 -13.04 12.68 -9.37
N ALA A 18 -12.58 12.61 -10.62
CA ALA A 18 -11.48 11.73 -11.05
C ALA A 18 -10.08 12.25 -10.67
N THR A 19 -9.96 13.50 -10.20
CA THR A 19 -8.68 14.18 -9.99
C THR A 19 -8.46 14.53 -8.53
N MET A 20 -7.29 14.18 -7.99
CA MET A 20 -6.94 14.55 -6.60
C MET A 20 -6.68 16.05 -6.48
N ARG A 21 -7.12 16.62 -5.36
CA ARG A 21 -6.80 18.00 -4.97
C ARG A 21 -5.29 18.17 -4.89
N ASN A 22 -4.80 19.18 -5.59
CA ASN A 22 -3.38 19.47 -5.71
C ASN A 22 -3.14 20.98 -5.60
N VAL A 23 -1.90 21.36 -5.28
CA VAL A 23 -1.49 22.74 -5.00
C VAL A 23 -1.67 23.65 -6.22
N GLU A 24 -1.45 23.14 -7.42
CA GLU A 24 -1.57 23.88 -8.70
C GLU A 24 -3.00 23.97 -9.25
N ASP A 25 -3.97 23.44 -8.51
CA ASP A 25 -5.38 23.39 -8.87
C ASP A 25 -5.71 22.70 -10.21
N ILE A 26 -4.85 21.75 -10.65
CA ILE A 26 -5.00 21.02 -11.90
C ILE A 26 -6.22 20.08 -11.82
N ARG A 27 -7.15 20.21 -12.78
CA ARG A 27 -8.42 19.45 -12.80
C ARG A 27 -8.43 18.25 -13.74
N ASP A 28 -7.59 18.27 -14.77
CA ASP A 28 -7.45 17.12 -15.68
C ASP A 28 -6.53 16.05 -15.04
N PRO A 29 -6.97 14.77 -14.95
CA PRO A 29 -6.21 13.74 -14.28
C PRO A 29 -4.90 13.37 -14.99
N ASN A 30 -4.84 13.48 -16.32
CA ASN A 30 -3.62 13.17 -17.09
C ASN A 30 -2.58 14.30 -16.95
N ALA A 31 -3.05 15.55 -16.94
CA ALA A 31 -2.23 16.72 -16.65
C ALA A 31 -1.67 16.66 -15.23
N LEU A 32 -2.49 16.30 -14.23
CA LEU A 32 -2.02 16.13 -12.86
C LEU A 32 -0.97 15.01 -12.78
N HIS A 33 -1.22 13.87 -13.43
CA HIS A 33 -0.27 12.77 -13.46
C HIS A 33 1.10 13.19 -14.02
N SER A 34 1.10 13.94 -15.13
CA SER A 34 2.33 14.42 -15.78
C SER A 34 3.07 15.45 -14.92
N PHE A 35 2.32 16.36 -14.29
CA PHE A 35 2.87 17.36 -13.37
C PHE A 35 3.47 16.70 -12.12
N GLU A 36 2.71 15.84 -11.44
CA GLU A 36 3.17 15.12 -10.24
C GLU A 36 4.44 14.32 -10.54
N TYR A 37 4.46 13.60 -11.66
CA TYR A 37 5.62 12.83 -12.08
C TYR A 37 6.86 13.73 -12.23
N SER A 38 6.72 14.85 -12.93
CA SER A 38 7.82 15.78 -13.18
C SER A 38 8.32 16.46 -11.90
N ALA A 39 7.40 16.92 -11.05
CA ALA A 39 7.71 17.59 -9.78
C ALA A 39 8.41 16.62 -8.80
N THR A 40 7.85 15.43 -8.61
CA THR A 40 8.43 14.41 -7.72
C THR A 40 9.78 13.91 -8.22
N ALA A 41 9.98 13.77 -9.54
CA ALA A 41 11.27 13.40 -10.11
C ALA A 41 12.35 14.47 -9.90
N LEU A 42 11.99 15.77 -9.93
CA LEU A 42 12.92 16.85 -9.59
C LEU A 42 13.38 16.75 -8.12
N ARG A 43 12.43 16.55 -7.19
CA ARG A 43 12.73 16.39 -5.76
C ARG A 43 13.56 15.14 -5.47
N GLN A 44 13.25 14.03 -6.13
CA GLN A 44 14.05 12.81 -6.04
C GLN A 44 15.50 13.06 -6.46
N ARG A 45 15.74 13.75 -7.58
CA ARG A 45 17.10 14.08 -8.03
C ARG A 45 17.85 14.94 -7.03
N GLN A 46 17.17 15.88 -6.38
CA GLN A 46 17.77 16.69 -5.31
C GLN A 46 18.18 15.83 -4.11
N LEU A 47 17.32 14.94 -3.62
CA LEU A 47 17.65 14.01 -2.52
C LEU A 47 18.77 13.05 -2.89
N ASN A 48 18.81 12.57 -4.14
CA ASN A 48 19.89 11.69 -4.58
C ASN A 48 21.25 12.42 -4.63
N ALA A 49 21.24 13.70 -4.99
CA ALA A 49 22.44 14.54 -5.02
C ALA A 49 22.90 14.93 -3.61
N ASP A 50 21.97 15.16 -2.70
CA ASP A 50 22.24 15.47 -1.30
C ASP A 50 21.27 14.70 -0.37
N PRO A 51 21.64 13.47 0.04
CA PRO A 51 20.82 12.68 0.96
C PRO A 51 20.71 13.29 2.36
N SER A 52 21.54 14.28 2.71
CA SER A 52 21.55 14.92 4.03
C SER A 52 20.42 15.94 4.22
N LEU A 53 19.71 16.28 3.14
CA LEU A 53 18.49 17.10 3.16
C LEU A 53 17.40 16.53 4.07
N ILE A 54 17.46 15.23 4.39
CA ILE A 54 16.56 14.56 5.31
C ILE A 54 17.38 13.78 6.33
N ALA A 55 17.02 13.90 7.62
CA ALA A 55 17.64 13.12 8.68
C ALA A 55 17.30 11.63 8.55
N HIS A 56 18.32 10.76 8.60
CA HIS A 56 18.15 9.30 8.49
C HIS A 56 17.87 8.65 9.84
N THR A 57 16.71 8.96 10.45
CA THR A 57 16.29 8.38 11.74
C THR A 57 15.70 6.97 11.60
N TYR A 58 15.32 6.60 10.37
CA TYR A 58 14.73 5.31 9.99
C TYR A 58 13.42 4.97 10.71
N ASP A 59 12.76 5.96 11.30
CA ASP A 59 11.44 5.88 11.92
C ASP A 59 10.33 6.38 10.97
N ALA A 60 9.12 6.50 11.53
CA ALA A 60 7.98 7.12 10.89
C ALA A 60 8.26 8.55 10.40
N GLU A 61 8.92 9.38 11.21
CA GLU A 61 9.24 10.77 10.84
C GLU A 61 10.18 10.84 9.64
N HIS A 62 11.14 9.92 9.53
CA HIS A 62 11.99 9.80 8.33
C HIS A 62 11.15 9.56 7.08
N LEU A 63 10.23 8.58 7.11
CA LEU A 63 9.39 8.25 5.97
C LEU A 63 8.41 9.38 5.62
N ARG A 64 7.85 10.06 6.64
CA ARG A 64 7.01 11.26 6.46
C ARG A 64 7.80 12.41 5.85
N ALA A 65 9.04 12.64 6.29
CA ALA A 65 9.92 13.68 5.75
C ALA A 65 10.27 13.42 4.28
N ILE A 66 10.56 12.16 3.92
CA ILE A 66 10.73 11.76 2.52
C ILE A 66 9.49 12.09 1.70
N HIS A 67 8.31 11.64 2.16
CA HIS A 67 7.07 11.90 1.44
C HIS A 67 6.78 13.39 1.32
N ARG A 68 6.98 14.17 2.39
CA ARG A 68 6.83 15.62 2.36
C ARG A 68 7.74 16.22 1.29
N TYR A 69 9.03 15.89 1.33
CA TYR A 69 10.01 16.46 0.40
C TYR A 69 9.69 16.14 -1.07
N LEU A 70 9.25 14.91 -1.35
CA LEU A 70 8.91 14.48 -2.71
C LEU A 70 7.64 15.13 -3.24
N PHE A 71 6.61 15.30 -2.40
CA PHE A 71 5.26 15.65 -2.84
C PHE A 71 4.79 17.05 -2.42
N GLN A 72 5.61 17.85 -1.72
CA GLN A 72 5.24 19.19 -1.23
C GLN A 72 4.77 20.16 -2.32
N ASP A 73 5.24 20.01 -3.56
CA ASP A 73 4.83 20.86 -4.68
C ASP A 73 3.53 20.38 -5.34
N VAL A 74 3.02 19.21 -4.96
CA VAL A 74 1.84 18.59 -5.58
C VAL A 74 0.67 18.53 -4.61
N TYR A 75 0.90 18.08 -3.38
CA TYR A 75 -0.17 17.76 -2.44
C TYR A 75 -0.03 18.53 -1.13
N GLU A 76 -1.11 19.18 -0.71
CA GLU A 76 -1.18 19.86 0.59
C GLU A 76 -1.00 18.89 1.77
N TRP A 77 -1.34 17.61 1.60
CA TRP A 77 -1.21 16.57 2.61
C TRP A 77 0.15 15.86 2.56
N ALA A 78 1.14 16.39 1.84
CA ALA A 78 2.45 15.76 1.72
C ALA A 78 3.15 15.59 3.09
N GLY A 79 3.39 14.33 3.46
CA GLY A 79 3.99 13.94 4.75
C GLY A 79 2.98 13.61 5.83
N GLU A 80 1.69 13.73 5.54
CA GLU A 80 0.61 13.35 6.45
C GLU A 80 0.11 11.94 6.16
N TYR A 81 -0.18 11.19 7.22
CA TYR A 81 -0.78 9.87 7.08
C TYR A 81 -2.18 9.96 6.46
N ARG A 82 -2.56 8.90 5.75
CA ARG A 82 -3.93 8.68 5.32
C ARG A 82 -4.85 8.55 6.53
N THR A 83 -6.07 9.03 6.34
CA THR A 83 -7.14 9.00 7.35
C THR A 83 -8.13 7.85 7.16
N GLN A 84 -7.99 7.10 6.05
CA GLN A 84 -8.90 6.04 5.65
C GLN A 84 -8.14 4.73 5.40
N ASN A 85 -8.80 3.60 5.65
CA ASN A 85 -8.26 2.29 5.33
C ASN A 85 -8.18 2.08 3.82
N MET A 86 -7.18 1.32 3.37
CA MET A 86 -6.85 1.12 1.96
C MET A 86 -6.47 -0.34 1.71
N SER A 87 -6.78 -0.84 0.52
CA SER A 87 -6.30 -2.12 0.01
C SER A 87 -5.86 -1.98 -1.45
N LYS A 88 -5.00 -2.89 -1.90
CA LYS A 88 -4.53 -2.95 -3.29
C LYS A 88 -5.08 -4.21 -3.95
N GLY A 89 -5.74 -4.05 -5.10
CA GLY A 89 -6.26 -5.17 -5.88
C GLY A 89 -7.27 -6.03 -5.10
N ASN A 90 -7.11 -7.35 -5.19
CA ASN A 90 -7.89 -8.37 -4.50
C ASN A 90 -7.16 -8.91 -3.25
N ALA A 91 -6.23 -8.14 -2.69
CA ALA A 91 -5.45 -8.57 -1.54
C ALA A 91 -6.35 -9.11 -0.41
N MET A 92 -5.95 -10.27 0.13
CA MET A 92 -6.71 -10.97 1.18
C MET A 92 -6.78 -10.18 2.49
N ARG A 93 -5.87 -9.22 2.67
CA ARG A 93 -5.80 -8.27 3.79
C ARG A 93 -5.58 -6.87 3.23
N GLY A 94 -6.20 -5.87 3.85
CA GLY A 94 -5.87 -4.47 3.60
C GLY A 94 -4.46 -4.10 4.10
N PHE A 95 -4.06 -2.87 3.83
CA PHE A 95 -2.90 -2.29 4.51
C PHE A 95 -3.19 -2.08 6.00
N ALA A 96 -2.19 -1.62 6.76
CA ALA A 96 -2.33 -1.34 8.19
C ALA A 96 -3.59 -0.53 8.53
N ASP A 97 -4.28 -0.90 9.61
CA ASP A 97 -5.48 -0.18 10.02
C ASP A 97 -5.14 1.19 10.65
N VAL A 98 -5.74 2.27 10.13
CA VAL A 98 -5.52 3.64 10.62
C VAL A 98 -6.04 3.86 12.04
N THR A 99 -6.97 3.02 12.51
CA THR A 99 -7.67 3.20 13.78
C THR A 99 -7.03 2.47 14.95
N THR A 100 -6.10 1.55 14.68
CA THR A 100 -5.52 0.64 15.69
C THR A 100 -4.06 0.96 16.04
N GLY A 101 -3.46 1.95 15.37
CA GLY A 101 -2.03 2.26 15.50
C GLY A 101 -1.11 1.29 14.74
N GLU A 102 -1.66 0.45 13.85
CA GLU A 102 -0.86 -0.52 13.09
C GLU A 102 0.19 0.16 12.20
N ILE A 103 -0.11 1.33 11.62
CA ILE A 103 0.84 2.09 10.78
C ILE A 103 2.13 2.33 11.58
N ASP A 104 2.01 2.94 12.75
CA ASP A 104 3.17 3.27 13.59
C ASP A 104 3.90 2.02 14.08
N ARG A 105 3.15 0.96 14.41
CA ARG A 105 3.74 -0.31 14.84
C ARG A 105 4.61 -0.94 13.74
N TYR A 106 4.12 -1.01 12.50
CA TYR A 106 4.91 -1.53 11.38
C TYR A 106 6.16 -0.68 11.10
N LEU A 107 6.05 0.65 11.18
CA LEU A 107 7.19 1.54 10.98
C LEU A 107 8.21 1.45 12.12
N ALA A 108 7.76 1.25 13.36
CA ALA A 108 8.63 0.97 14.51
C ALA A 108 9.35 -0.38 14.36
N ASP A 109 8.68 -1.42 13.87
CA ASP A 109 9.31 -2.71 13.57
C ASP A 109 10.34 -2.59 12.44
N ALA A 110 10.03 -1.83 11.38
CA ALA A 110 11.00 -1.51 10.33
C ALA A 110 12.23 -0.79 10.89
N GLN A 111 12.03 0.24 11.73
CA GLN A 111 13.13 0.96 12.39
C GLN A 111 14.00 0.02 13.21
N ARG A 112 13.38 -0.83 14.03
CA ARG A 112 14.09 -1.81 14.88
C ARG A 112 14.94 -2.75 14.03
N LEU A 113 14.40 -3.27 12.92
CA LEU A 113 15.15 -4.10 11.97
C LEU A 113 16.36 -3.35 11.39
N VAL A 114 16.19 -2.09 10.99
CA VAL A 114 17.30 -1.28 10.47
C VAL A 114 18.39 -1.05 11.52
N GLN A 115 18.01 -0.76 12.77
CA GLN A 115 18.94 -0.49 13.86
C GLN A 115 19.69 -1.73 14.35
N GLN A 116 19.03 -2.90 14.38
CA GLN A 116 19.60 -4.15 14.87
C GLN A 116 20.45 -4.90 13.84
N THR A 117 20.45 -4.44 12.58
CA THR A 117 21.16 -5.10 11.49
C THR A 117 22.55 -4.49 11.26
N GLU A 118 23.56 -5.35 11.20
CA GLU A 118 24.96 -4.99 10.88
C GLU A 118 25.16 -4.89 9.35
N TRP A 119 24.49 -3.93 8.71
CA TRP A 119 24.41 -3.78 7.24
C TRP A 119 25.76 -3.82 6.51
N GLY A 120 26.81 -3.24 7.10
CA GLY A 120 28.15 -3.20 6.52
C GLY A 120 28.85 -4.57 6.39
N ARG A 121 28.36 -5.59 7.11
CA ARG A 121 28.93 -6.95 7.12
C ARG A 121 28.18 -7.93 6.21
N LEU A 122 27.03 -7.54 5.69
CA LEU A 122 26.18 -8.45 4.91
C LEU A 122 26.81 -8.76 3.56
N ASP A 123 26.73 -10.02 3.14
CA ASP A 123 26.82 -10.36 1.72
C ASP A 123 25.52 -10.01 0.98
N ARG A 124 25.47 -10.29 -0.33
CA ARG A 124 24.33 -9.94 -1.17
C ARG A 124 23.05 -10.69 -0.78
N ASP A 125 23.19 -11.94 -0.37
CA ASP A 125 22.04 -12.80 -0.05
C ASP A 125 21.45 -12.37 1.30
N GLN A 126 22.33 -12.13 2.28
CA GLN A 126 21.96 -11.58 3.58
C GLN A 126 21.36 -10.17 3.47
N PHE A 127 21.93 -9.30 2.62
CA PHE A 127 21.37 -7.98 2.34
C PHE A 127 19.98 -8.08 1.72
N GLY A 128 19.80 -8.96 0.72
CA GLY A 128 18.51 -9.18 0.08
C GLY A 128 17.43 -9.59 1.08
N ALA A 129 17.75 -10.52 1.98
CA ALA A 129 16.83 -10.96 3.03
C ALA A 129 16.49 -9.84 4.04
N ALA A 130 17.50 -9.12 4.53
CA ALA A 130 17.32 -8.03 5.49
C ALA A 130 16.51 -6.86 4.89
N ALA A 131 16.85 -6.45 3.66
CA ALA A 131 16.16 -5.37 2.96
C ALA A 131 14.70 -5.74 2.63
N ALA A 132 14.45 -6.98 2.20
CA ALA A 132 13.09 -7.47 1.97
C ALA A 132 12.23 -7.42 3.24
N ASN A 133 12.80 -7.79 4.40
CA ASN A 133 12.08 -7.76 5.67
C ASN A 133 11.72 -6.32 6.09
N VAL A 134 12.67 -5.38 5.98
CA VAL A 134 12.40 -3.94 6.25
C VAL A 134 11.32 -3.42 5.29
N PHE A 135 11.46 -3.67 3.99
CA PHE A 135 10.50 -3.18 3.00
C PHE A 135 9.11 -3.76 3.20
N ALA A 136 8.98 -5.05 3.55
CA ALA A 136 7.68 -5.67 3.77
C ALA A 136 6.87 -4.96 4.87
N HIS A 137 7.53 -4.55 5.96
CA HIS A 137 6.91 -3.74 7.03
C HIS A 137 6.48 -2.36 6.52
N VAL A 138 7.38 -1.65 5.82
CA VAL A 138 7.07 -0.32 5.26
C VAL A 138 5.93 -0.38 4.24
N ASN A 139 5.93 -1.39 3.37
CA ASN A 139 4.89 -1.63 2.37
C ASN A 139 3.54 -1.95 3.02
N GLN A 140 3.54 -2.74 4.10
CA GLN A 140 2.33 -3.07 4.84
C GLN A 140 1.78 -1.89 5.63
N ALA A 141 2.64 -1.02 6.18
CA ALA A 141 2.22 0.23 6.83
C ALA A 141 1.42 1.11 5.86
N HIS A 142 1.93 1.25 4.63
CA HIS A 142 1.30 2.02 3.54
C HIS A 142 0.72 3.36 4.02
N PRO A 143 1.52 4.22 4.67
CA PRO A 143 1.01 5.28 5.53
C PRO A 143 0.32 6.43 4.80
N PHE A 144 0.55 6.62 3.50
CA PHE A 144 0.10 7.81 2.77
C PHE A 144 -1.09 7.53 1.86
N ARG A 145 -1.78 8.60 1.42
CA ARG A 145 -2.90 8.48 0.47
C ARG A 145 -2.43 8.04 -0.92
N GLU A 146 -1.33 8.60 -1.40
CA GLU A 146 -0.65 8.26 -2.65
C GLU A 146 0.85 8.52 -2.43
N GLY A 147 1.72 7.97 -3.27
CA GLY A 147 3.17 8.21 -3.17
C GLY A 147 3.95 7.19 -2.34
N ASN A 148 3.27 6.21 -1.73
CA ASN A 148 3.89 5.18 -0.88
C ASN A 148 5.07 4.49 -1.57
N GLY A 149 4.91 4.03 -2.82
CA GLY A 149 6.00 3.34 -3.54
C GLY A 149 7.25 4.20 -3.73
N ARG A 150 7.09 5.47 -4.12
CA ARG A 150 8.21 6.41 -4.32
C ARG A 150 8.90 6.71 -2.99
N SER A 151 8.14 7.02 -1.94
CA SER A 151 8.71 7.29 -0.62
C SER A 151 9.43 6.07 -0.03
N SER A 152 8.86 4.88 -0.15
CA SER A 152 9.49 3.64 0.31
C SER A 152 10.79 3.32 -0.43
N ASN A 153 10.87 3.62 -1.73
CA ASN A 153 12.11 3.40 -2.49
C ASN A 153 13.25 4.30 -2.00
N VAL A 154 12.98 5.58 -1.74
CA VAL A 154 13.99 6.48 -1.14
C VAL A 154 14.40 6.01 0.24
N PHE A 155 13.43 5.62 1.06
CA PHE A 155 13.70 5.10 2.40
C PHE A 155 14.62 3.86 2.32
N MET A 156 14.35 2.94 1.40
CA MET A 156 15.19 1.75 1.20
C MET A 156 16.57 2.08 0.62
N GLU A 157 16.71 3.12 -0.21
CA GLU A 157 18.03 3.59 -0.64
C GLU A 157 18.83 4.17 0.53
N HIS A 158 18.19 4.95 1.42
CA HIS A 158 18.83 5.41 2.66
C HIS A 158 19.25 4.24 3.55
N VAL A 159 18.43 3.18 3.65
CA VAL A 159 18.83 1.94 4.35
C VAL A 159 20.03 1.28 3.66
N ALA A 160 20.03 1.19 2.33
CA ALA A 160 21.10 0.58 1.56
C ALA A 160 22.45 1.32 1.70
N GLN A 161 22.43 2.63 1.96
CA GLN A 161 23.63 3.43 2.25
C GLN A 161 24.41 2.94 3.48
N ARG A 162 23.78 2.18 4.39
CA ARG A 162 24.45 1.53 5.53
C ARG A 162 25.27 0.29 5.13
N SER A 163 25.22 -0.11 3.86
CA SER A 163 25.88 -1.28 3.29
C SER A 163 26.78 -0.92 2.12
N ARG A 164 27.48 -1.91 1.55
CA ARG A 164 28.23 -1.76 0.29
C ARG A 164 27.35 -1.77 -0.97
N PHE A 165 26.03 -1.89 -0.82
CA PHE A 165 25.09 -1.98 -1.93
C PHE A 165 24.29 -0.68 -2.16
N THR A 166 23.79 -0.54 -3.38
CA THR A 166 22.73 0.40 -3.81
C THR A 166 21.62 -0.40 -4.49
N LEU A 167 20.42 0.17 -4.63
CA LEU A 167 19.26 -0.51 -5.21
C LEU A 167 18.98 -0.01 -6.63
N ASP A 168 19.19 -0.88 -7.62
CA ASP A 168 18.85 -0.59 -9.01
C ASP A 168 17.48 -1.21 -9.37
N TYR A 169 16.43 -0.43 -9.12
CA TYR A 169 15.04 -0.82 -9.39
C TYR A 169 14.75 -1.06 -10.88
N ALA A 170 15.59 -0.58 -11.81
CA ALA A 170 15.40 -0.85 -13.24
C ALA A 170 15.67 -2.31 -13.61
N ARG A 171 16.31 -3.08 -12.72
CA ARG A 171 16.61 -4.50 -12.91
C ARG A 171 15.41 -5.43 -12.66
N VAL A 172 14.29 -4.90 -12.18
CA VAL A 172 13.06 -5.68 -11.94
C VAL A 172 11.89 -5.09 -12.71
N SER A 173 11.07 -5.96 -13.30
CA SER A 173 9.89 -5.51 -14.05
C SER A 173 8.77 -5.04 -13.11
N PRO A 174 7.88 -4.15 -13.60
CA PRO A 174 6.68 -3.76 -12.89
C PRO A 174 5.85 -4.91 -12.33
N GLN A 175 5.71 -5.96 -13.13
CA GLN A 175 4.88 -7.11 -12.81
C GLN A 175 5.48 -7.92 -11.67
N VAL A 176 6.78 -8.22 -11.72
CA VAL A 176 7.46 -8.99 -10.67
C VAL A 176 7.47 -8.22 -9.36
N TRP A 177 7.78 -6.93 -9.38
CA TRP A 177 7.76 -6.11 -8.17
C TRP A 177 6.39 -6.07 -7.50
N ASN A 178 5.33 -5.84 -8.28
CA ASN A 178 3.97 -5.76 -7.76
C ASN A 178 3.51 -7.12 -7.22
N GLN A 179 3.77 -8.21 -7.93
CA GLN A 179 3.40 -9.57 -7.49
C GLN A 179 4.16 -9.96 -6.21
N SER A 180 5.47 -9.73 -6.16
CA SER A 180 6.26 -10.01 -4.95
C SER A 180 5.79 -9.17 -3.76
N SER A 181 5.46 -7.89 -3.97
CA SER A 181 4.93 -7.02 -2.91
C SER A 181 3.54 -7.45 -2.43
N GLU A 182 2.72 -8.01 -3.32
CA GLU A 182 1.40 -8.54 -2.96
C GLU A 182 1.52 -9.79 -2.09
N PHE A 183 2.47 -10.68 -2.41
CA PHE A 183 2.72 -11.87 -1.60
C PHE A 183 3.47 -11.59 -0.29
N SER A 184 3.95 -10.36 -0.08
CA SER A 184 4.64 -10.01 1.17
C SER A 184 3.73 -9.61 2.31
N VAL A 185 2.42 -9.52 2.07
CA VAL A 185 1.44 -9.08 3.06
C VAL A 185 1.20 -10.17 4.11
N PRO A 186 0.77 -9.81 5.33
CA PRO A 186 0.43 -10.79 6.36
C PRO A 186 -0.67 -11.75 5.94
N ASP A 187 -0.55 -12.99 6.43
CA ASP A 187 -1.61 -13.97 6.35
C ASP A 187 -2.90 -13.46 7.02
N ARG A 188 -4.04 -14.03 6.61
CA ARG A 188 -5.34 -13.62 7.15
C ARG A 188 -5.39 -13.77 8.67
N GLY A 189 -5.66 -12.65 9.36
CA GLY A 189 -5.74 -12.60 10.82
C GLY A 189 -4.38 -12.58 11.53
N ARG A 190 -3.28 -12.40 10.79
CA ARG A 190 -1.92 -12.24 11.32
C ARG A 190 -1.43 -10.80 11.18
N TYR A 191 -0.44 -10.46 12.00
CA TYR A 191 0.23 -9.17 11.96
C TYR A 191 1.54 -9.25 11.16
N GLU A 192 2.23 -10.38 11.27
CA GLU A 192 3.56 -10.62 10.75
C GLU A 192 3.56 -10.60 9.21
N VAL A 193 4.46 -9.81 8.63
CA VAL A 193 4.68 -9.78 7.17
C VAL A 193 5.42 -11.02 6.70
N VAL A 194 5.30 -11.35 5.41
CA VAL A 194 5.88 -12.57 4.80
C VAL A 194 6.90 -12.17 3.71
N PRO A 195 8.14 -11.79 4.07
CA PRO A 195 9.05 -11.14 3.11
C PRO A 195 9.61 -12.06 2.01
N ASP A 196 9.35 -13.36 2.05
CA ASP A 196 10.00 -14.39 1.22
C ASP A 196 9.92 -14.12 -0.29
N SER A 197 8.78 -13.62 -0.78
CA SER A 197 8.59 -13.26 -2.19
C SER A 197 9.48 -12.09 -2.66
N LEU A 198 9.89 -11.23 -1.73
CA LEU A 198 10.70 -10.05 -1.98
C LEU A 198 12.21 -10.32 -1.87
N VAL A 199 12.62 -11.36 -1.15
CA VAL A 199 14.04 -11.73 -0.99
C VAL A 199 14.78 -11.86 -2.33
N PRO A 200 14.29 -12.66 -3.32
CA PRO A 200 14.98 -12.77 -4.61
C PRO A 200 14.99 -11.45 -5.40
N VAL A 201 13.97 -10.60 -5.20
CA VAL A 201 13.89 -9.28 -5.83
C VAL A 201 14.97 -8.35 -5.26
N PHE A 202 15.02 -8.18 -3.94
CA PHE A 202 16.02 -7.33 -3.28
C PHE A 202 17.44 -7.82 -3.53
N ARG A 203 17.67 -9.13 -3.53
CA ARG A 203 18.95 -9.73 -3.92
C ARG A 203 19.35 -9.37 -5.35
N HIS A 204 18.39 -9.37 -6.29
CA HIS A 204 18.64 -9.11 -7.70
C HIS A 204 18.94 -7.63 -7.99
N ILE A 205 18.25 -6.72 -7.32
CA ILE A 205 18.42 -5.27 -7.50
C ILE A 205 19.57 -4.69 -6.67
N ALA A 206 20.09 -5.42 -5.68
CA ALA A 206 21.27 -5.02 -4.93
C ALA A 206 22.51 -5.02 -5.83
N VAL A 207 23.09 -3.85 -6.08
CA VAL A 207 24.32 -3.70 -6.87
C VAL A 207 25.42 -3.14 -5.97
N GLU A 208 26.66 -3.62 -6.11
CA GLU A 208 27.77 -3.07 -5.33
C GLU A 208 28.03 -1.61 -5.73
N ARG A 209 28.22 -0.75 -4.74
CA ARG A 209 28.56 0.66 -4.96
C ARG A 209 29.99 0.73 -5.51
N THR A 210 30.12 0.90 -6.82
CA THR A 210 31.42 1.18 -7.43
C THR A 210 31.88 2.57 -7.02
N SER A 211 33.17 2.73 -6.71
CA SER A 211 33.77 3.96 -6.18
C SER A 211 33.72 5.18 -7.12
N THR A 212 33.04 5.09 -8.27
CA THR A 212 33.06 6.10 -9.34
C THR A 212 31.69 6.48 -9.91
N THR A 213 30.57 6.00 -9.34
CA THR A 213 29.26 6.36 -9.90
C THR A 213 28.54 7.37 -9.02
N THR A 214 28.61 8.65 -9.40
CA THR A 214 27.57 9.61 -9.02
C THR A 214 26.25 9.05 -9.53
N PRO A 215 25.21 8.85 -8.70
CA PRO A 215 23.94 8.31 -9.17
C PRO A 215 23.20 9.36 -9.99
N GLY A 216 23.59 9.51 -11.26
CA GLY A 216 22.77 10.14 -12.28
C GLY A 216 21.76 9.11 -12.76
N VAL A 217 20.49 9.26 -12.39
CA VAL A 217 19.43 8.40 -12.92
C VAL A 217 18.99 8.93 -14.28
N ASP A 218 18.97 8.00 -15.24
CA ASP A 218 18.29 8.10 -16.52
C ASP A 218 16.78 8.39 -16.27
N PRO A 219 16.23 9.52 -16.73
CA PRO A 219 14.81 9.83 -16.62
C PRO A 219 13.89 8.71 -17.14
N ALA A 220 14.35 7.90 -18.10
CA ALA A 220 13.60 6.76 -18.62
C ALA A 220 13.50 5.59 -17.63
N ALA A 221 14.44 5.43 -16.69
CA ALA A 221 14.39 4.39 -15.65
C ALA A 221 13.32 4.71 -14.58
N LEU A 222 13.10 6.00 -14.27
CA LEU A 222 12.01 6.45 -13.41
C LEU A 222 10.65 6.27 -14.09
N ALA A 223 10.57 6.43 -15.42
CA ALA A 223 9.34 6.21 -16.21
C ALA A 223 9.00 4.71 -16.35
N ARG A 224 10.04 3.86 -16.30
CA ARG A 224 9.91 2.39 -16.26
C ARG A 224 9.77 1.84 -14.84
N SER A 225 9.76 2.70 -13.82
CA SER A 225 9.59 2.27 -12.44
C SER A 225 8.28 1.49 -12.31
N PRO A 226 8.30 0.28 -11.72
CA PRO A 226 7.15 -0.58 -11.43
C PRO A 226 5.87 0.04 -10.85
N LEU A 227 5.96 1.29 -10.39
CA LEU A 227 5.09 1.90 -9.40
C LEU A 227 4.51 3.22 -9.94
N SER A 228 4.14 3.26 -11.22
CA SER A 228 3.21 4.29 -11.71
C SER A 228 1.95 4.25 -10.84
N ALA A 229 1.55 5.40 -10.31
CA ALA A 229 0.41 5.55 -9.41
C ALA A 229 -0.80 4.73 -9.89
N SER A 230 -1.15 3.71 -9.12
CA SER A 230 -2.43 3.02 -9.23
C SER A 230 -3.17 3.33 -7.95
N TYR A 231 -4.20 4.16 -8.08
CA TYR A 231 -5.06 4.55 -6.99
C TYR A 231 -5.55 3.31 -6.24
N PRO A 232 -5.15 3.13 -4.96
CA PRO A 232 -5.76 2.10 -4.14
C PRO A 232 -7.25 2.43 -4.01
N LYS A 233 -8.09 1.43 -3.76
CA LYS A 233 -9.53 1.62 -3.61
C LYS A 233 -9.89 1.74 -2.14
N ALA A 234 -10.95 2.48 -1.84
CA ALA A 234 -11.58 2.41 -0.53
C ALA A 234 -12.08 0.98 -0.26
N PRO A 235 -12.05 0.49 0.99
CA PRO A 235 -12.71 -0.76 1.35
C PRO A 235 -14.21 -0.64 1.05
N ASP A 236 -14.76 -1.66 0.40
CA ASP A 236 -16.18 -1.74 0.07
C ASP A 236 -17.00 -1.74 1.38
N SER A 237 -17.69 -0.64 1.66
CA SER A 237 -18.49 -0.43 2.87
C SER A 237 -19.82 -1.21 2.88
N SER A 238 -20.03 -2.17 1.96
CA SER A 238 -21.30 -2.88 1.81
C SER A 238 -21.41 -4.25 2.50
N LYS A 239 -20.45 -4.66 3.35
CA LYS A 239 -20.51 -5.97 4.03
C LYS A 239 -20.30 -5.90 5.55
N ASP A 240 -20.99 -5.00 6.23
CA ASP A 240 -21.29 -5.22 7.65
C ASP A 240 -22.59 -4.52 8.07
N SER A 241 -23.72 -5.07 7.64
CA SER A 241 -25.02 -4.80 8.27
C SER A 241 -25.73 -6.14 8.47
N GLY A 242 -25.92 -6.50 9.73
CA GLY A 242 -26.14 -7.87 10.16
C GLY A 242 -27.46 -8.52 9.73
N ARG A 243 -27.50 -9.84 9.91
CA ARG A 243 -28.71 -10.58 10.31
C ARG A 243 -28.30 -11.75 11.22
N GLY A 244 -28.08 -11.42 12.49
CA GLY A 244 -28.41 -12.33 13.57
C GLY A 244 -29.90 -12.15 13.88
N ALA A 245 -30.70 -13.19 13.66
CA ALA A 245 -32.03 -13.30 14.23
C ALA A 245 -32.31 -14.77 14.50
N ALA A 246 -32.31 -15.11 15.79
CA ALA A 246 -32.62 -16.41 16.34
C ALA A 246 -34.06 -16.82 15.99
N THR A 247 -34.25 -18.05 15.51
CA THR A 247 -35.55 -18.71 15.43
C THR A 247 -35.87 -19.36 16.76
N GLY A 248 -36.73 -18.72 17.55
CA GLY A 248 -37.37 -19.28 18.74
C GLY A 248 -38.89 -19.15 18.61
N GLN A 249 -39.58 -20.25 18.85
CA GLN A 249 -41.03 -20.49 18.70
C GLN A 249 -41.95 -19.46 19.37
N GLN A 250 -43.12 -19.21 18.75
CA GLN A 250 -44.44 -19.29 19.40
C GLN A 250 -45.59 -19.04 18.41
N SER A 251 -46.53 -19.99 18.33
CA SER A 251 -47.89 -19.80 17.81
C SER A 251 -48.79 -19.23 18.93
N PRO A 252 -49.91 -18.53 18.64
CA PRO A 252 -51.18 -19.27 18.49
C PRO A 252 -52.25 -18.67 17.52
N ALA A 253 -53.03 -19.61 16.95
CA ALA A 253 -54.49 -19.69 16.83
C ALA A 253 -55.39 -18.60 16.15
N ARG A 254 -56.16 -19.11 15.16
CA ARG A 254 -57.64 -19.10 14.96
C ARG A 254 -58.32 -18.09 14.00
N GLY A 255 -59.07 -18.69 13.05
CA GLY A 255 -60.30 -18.20 12.39
C GLY A 255 -60.12 -18.03 10.86
N THR A 256 -60.99 -18.46 9.93
CA THR A 256 -62.30 -19.13 9.92
C THR A 256 -62.61 -19.55 8.46
N ALA A 257 -63.33 -20.67 8.28
CA ALA A 257 -64.25 -21.08 7.19
C ALA A 257 -63.76 -21.17 5.70
N ARG A 258 -63.68 -22.35 5.04
CA ARG A 258 -64.70 -23.28 4.44
C ARG A 258 -65.15 -22.91 2.99
N PRO A 259 -65.65 -23.84 2.13
CA PRO A 259 -64.92 -24.90 1.41
C PRO A 259 -65.29 -25.01 -0.10
N GLY A 260 -64.62 -25.90 -0.87
CA GLY A 260 -65.09 -26.29 -2.21
C GLY A 260 -64.35 -27.46 -2.86
N ARG A 261 -65.09 -28.58 -3.03
CA ARG A 261 -65.04 -29.72 -4.00
C ARG A 261 -63.85 -29.81 -4.99
N GLY A 262 -63.31 -30.97 -5.40
CA GLY A 262 -63.68 -32.39 -5.29
C GLY A 262 -63.00 -33.19 -6.44
N TYR A 263 -62.94 -34.53 -6.28
CA TYR A 263 -62.52 -35.58 -7.24
C TYR A 263 -61.02 -35.63 -7.65
N GLY A 264 -60.33 -36.77 -7.78
CA GLY A 264 -60.67 -38.19 -7.61
C GLY A 264 -59.46 -39.09 -7.93
N THR A 265 -59.41 -40.23 -7.23
CA THR A 265 -59.00 -41.61 -7.66
C THR A 265 -57.58 -41.97 -8.17
N ASN A 266 -57.06 -43.02 -7.50
CA ASN A 266 -56.23 -44.18 -7.95
C ASN A 266 -54.69 -44.16 -7.80
N GLY A 267 -54.20 -45.05 -6.90
CA GLY A 267 -52.79 -45.44 -6.64
C GLY A 267 -52.26 -46.53 -7.58
N PRO A 268 -51.53 -47.58 -7.12
CA PRO A 268 -50.65 -47.77 -5.95
C PRO A 268 -49.18 -48.02 -6.43
N GLY A 269 -48.12 -48.17 -5.62
CA GLY A 269 -47.85 -49.22 -4.63
C GLY A 269 -46.78 -50.22 -5.12
N VAL A 270 -45.54 -50.03 -4.64
CA VAL A 270 -44.48 -50.98 -4.25
C VAL A 270 -44.44 -52.39 -4.90
N GLY A 271 -43.34 -52.68 -5.59
CA GLY A 271 -42.85 -54.03 -5.89
C GLY A 271 -41.66 -54.40 -5.00
N ARG A 272 -41.64 -55.67 -4.58
CA ARG A 272 -40.63 -56.32 -3.72
C ARG A 272 -39.26 -56.42 -4.36
#